data_AF-A0A1M3G281-F1
#
_entry.id   AF-A0A1M3G281-F1
#
_cell.length_a   1.000
_cell.length_b   1.000
_cell.length_c   1.000
_cell.angle_alpha   90.00
_cell.angle_beta   90.00
_cell.angle_gamma   90.00
#
_symmetry.space_group_name_H-M   'P 1'
#
loop_
_entity.id
_entity.type
_entity.pdbx_description
1 polymer ?
#
loop_
_entity_poly.entity_id
_entity_poly.type
_entity_poly.pdbx_seq_one_letter_code
_entity_poly.pdbx_strand_id
1 'polypeptide(L)'
;MKDITQDFGTLYHPLSALVFYQTKGSGKATYVEHFDMDKNGNPINAHPLTEREAKVLAKALNTEKEKSKAFLKSNGILPTNVLHINPSENGTVLWYTKARKTKMYFTESLEIPNGTAQVPAMLWYASKQSLVVFALDKDRRPTEKTVLFHAPFFNVYEDGHVCMGNVDVNIKNSASVEEFIKVWQSYFFISYFSHLVNEHNPIKGNCVSLWKDLISTGKAFPKDVLKKTNKTIKTIL
;
A
#
# COMPACT_ATOMS: atom_id res chain seq x y z
N MET A 1 22.94 22.38 -53.01
CA MET A 1 22.41 22.72 -51.67
C MET A 1 22.33 21.42 -50.89
N LYS A 2 23.05 21.26 -49.77
CA LYS A 2 22.98 20.03 -48.96
C LYS A 2 21.68 20.06 -48.16
N ASP A 3 20.88 19.02 -48.30
CA ASP A 3 19.66 18.85 -47.52
C ASP A 3 20.05 18.54 -46.06
N ILE A 4 19.81 19.52 -45.19
CA ILE A 4 20.10 19.49 -43.75
C ILE A 4 18.85 19.17 -42.92
N THR A 5 17.76 18.69 -43.55
CA THR A 5 16.52 18.34 -42.83
C THR A 5 16.70 17.24 -41.78
N GLN A 6 17.78 16.44 -41.85
CA GLN A 6 18.09 15.44 -40.81
C GLN A 6 18.67 16.03 -39.51
N ASP A 7 19.02 17.33 -39.47
CA ASP A 7 19.59 17.98 -38.29
C ASP A 7 18.54 18.62 -37.34
N PHE A 8 17.25 18.54 -37.68
CA PHE A 8 16.17 19.16 -36.90
C PHE A 8 15.27 18.14 -36.18
N GLY A 9 15.72 17.67 -35.01
CA GLY A 9 14.85 17.00 -34.02
C GLY A 9 14.06 15.78 -34.53
N THR A 10 13.05 15.37 -33.76
CA THR A 10 12.14 14.30 -34.17
C THR A 10 11.03 14.89 -35.03
N LEU A 11 11.01 14.55 -36.31
CA LEU A 11 9.95 14.96 -37.24
C LEU A 11 8.70 14.08 -36.99
N TYR A 12 7.57 14.73 -36.68
CA TYR A 12 6.28 14.06 -36.48
C TYR A 12 5.41 14.20 -37.73
N HIS A 13 4.80 13.10 -38.17
CA HIS A 13 3.87 13.08 -39.29
C HIS A 13 2.45 12.77 -38.80
N PRO A 14 1.41 13.50 -39.26
CA PRO A 14 0.04 13.20 -38.90
C PRO A 14 -0.38 11.86 -39.53
N LEU A 15 -0.93 10.95 -38.70
CA LEU A 15 -1.40 9.64 -39.15
C LEU A 15 -2.92 9.48 -39.04
N SER A 16 -3.54 10.14 -38.05
CA SER A 16 -4.98 10.07 -37.81
C SER A 16 -5.48 11.27 -37.01
N ALA A 17 -6.79 11.54 -37.04
CA ALA A 17 -7.46 12.47 -36.14
C ALA A 17 -8.74 11.88 -35.56
N LEU A 18 -9.13 12.39 -34.39
CA LEU A 18 -10.42 12.11 -33.77
C LEU A 18 -11.23 13.40 -33.68
N VAL A 19 -12.49 13.35 -34.12
CA VAL A 19 -13.43 14.46 -34.01
C VAL A 19 -14.58 14.07 -33.09
N PHE A 20 -14.84 14.91 -32.10
CA PHE A 20 -15.89 14.69 -31.10
C PHE A 20 -17.10 15.55 -31.43
N TYR A 21 -18.23 14.89 -31.65
CA TYR A 21 -19.52 15.51 -31.87
C TYR A 21 -20.35 15.39 -30.60
N GLN A 22 -21.09 16.44 -30.27
CA GLN A 22 -22.02 16.44 -29.13
C GLN A 22 -23.35 17.06 -29.52
N THR A 23 -24.45 16.41 -29.14
CA THR A 23 -25.80 16.93 -29.36
C THR A 23 -26.05 18.20 -28.54
N LYS A 24 -26.84 19.13 -29.09
CA LYS A 24 -27.33 20.32 -28.37
C LYS A 24 -28.62 19.98 -27.62
N GLY A 25 -28.78 20.46 -26.39
CA GLY A 25 -29.98 20.24 -25.55
C GLY A 25 -29.67 19.57 -24.21
N SER A 26 -30.71 19.12 -23.50
CA SER A 26 -30.61 18.53 -22.16
C SER A 26 -30.02 17.10 -22.15
N GLY A 27 -30.10 16.37 -23.27
CA GLY A 27 -29.46 15.07 -23.45
C GLY A 27 -28.18 15.18 -24.27
N LYS A 28 -27.03 15.33 -23.60
CA LYS A 28 -25.71 15.36 -24.25
C LYS A 28 -25.26 13.94 -24.59
N ALA A 29 -25.44 13.53 -25.84
CA ALA A 29 -24.84 12.33 -26.40
C ALA A 29 -23.56 12.72 -27.16
N THR A 30 -22.50 11.92 -26.99
CA THR A 30 -21.22 12.13 -27.67
C THR A 30 -20.99 11.02 -28.69
N TYR A 31 -20.61 11.42 -29.91
CA TYR A 31 -20.18 10.55 -31.00
C TYR A 31 -18.74 10.92 -31.36
N VAL A 32 -17.91 9.93 -31.64
CA VAL A 32 -16.50 10.14 -32.00
C VAL A 32 -16.26 9.53 -33.36
N GLU A 33 -15.69 10.32 -34.25
CA GLU A 33 -15.32 9.91 -35.61
C GLU A 33 -13.79 9.86 -35.71
N HIS A 34 -13.29 8.80 -36.35
CA HIS A 34 -11.89 8.60 -36.68
C HIS A 34 -11.65 8.94 -38.15
N PHE A 35 -10.54 9.63 -38.40
CA PHE A 35 -10.03 9.94 -39.72
C PHE A 35 -8.61 9.41 -39.85
N ASP A 36 -8.28 8.80 -40.97
CA ASP A 36 -6.90 8.62 -41.40
C ASP A 36 -6.35 9.94 -41.94
N MET A 37 -5.04 10.07 -42.05
CA MET A 37 -4.39 11.23 -42.68
C MET A 37 -3.70 10.82 -43.96
N ASP A 38 -3.91 11.61 -45.02
CA ASP A 38 -3.14 11.45 -46.25
C ASP A 38 -1.71 11.98 -46.09
N LYS A 39 -0.87 11.80 -47.13
CA LYS A 39 0.53 12.27 -47.15
C LYS A 39 0.72 13.78 -46.98
N ASN A 40 -0.34 14.57 -47.18
CA ASN A 40 -0.34 16.02 -47.02
C ASN A 40 -0.92 16.44 -45.65
N GLY A 41 -1.34 15.48 -44.82
CA GLY A 41 -1.98 15.74 -43.53
C GLY A 41 -3.46 16.09 -43.60
N ASN A 42 -4.15 15.78 -44.71
CA ASN A 42 -5.58 15.99 -44.82
C ASN A 42 -6.36 14.78 -44.26
N PRO A 43 -7.46 15.01 -43.52
CA PRO A 43 -8.33 13.94 -43.04
C PRO A 43 -9.01 13.19 -44.20
N ILE A 44 -8.93 11.87 -44.18
CA ILE A 44 -9.57 10.96 -45.14
C ILE A 44 -10.19 9.76 -44.39
N ASN A 45 -10.98 8.93 -45.08
CA ASN A 45 -11.58 7.69 -44.53
C ASN A 45 -12.35 7.86 -43.20
N ALA A 46 -13.27 8.82 -43.14
CA ALA A 46 -14.10 9.05 -41.97
C ALA A 46 -14.92 7.81 -41.57
N HIS A 47 -14.85 7.41 -40.31
CA HIS A 47 -15.68 6.33 -39.77
C HIS A 47 -15.88 6.46 -38.24
N PRO A 48 -16.98 5.91 -37.68
CA PRO A 48 -17.17 5.84 -36.24
C PRO A 48 -15.96 5.21 -35.54
N LEU A 49 -15.48 5.84 -34.47
CA LEU A 49 -14.40 5.28 -33.66
C LEU A 49 -14.81 3.90 -33.13
N THR A 50 -14.02 2.88 -33.48
CA THR A 50 -14.29 1.51 -33.01
C THR A 50 -13.75 1.28 -31.60
N GLU A 51 -14.31 0.30 -30.89
CA GLU A 51 -13.73 -0.12 -29.60
C GLU A 51 -12.27 -0.54 -29.71
N ARG A 52 -11.88 -1.13 -30.84
CA ARG A 52 -10.50 -1.59 -31.06
C ARG A 52 -9.54 -0.41 -31.14
N GLU A 53 -9.87 0.61 -31.93
CA GLU A 53 -9.07 1.84 -32.03
C GLU A 53 -9.04 2.58 -30.70
N ALA A 54 -10.18 2.68 -30.02
CA ALA A 54 -10.25 3.27 -28.68
C ALA A 54 -9.35 2.51 -27.68
N LYS A 55 -9.28 1.18 -27.74
CA LYS A 55 -8.38 0.36 -26.91
C LYS A 55 -6.90 0.58 -27.26
N VAL A 56 -6.58 0.73 -28.54
CA VAL A 56 -5.21 1.04 -29.00
C VAL A 56 -4.78 2.42 -28.52
N LEU A 57 -5.63 3.44 -28.69
CA LEU A 57 -5.42 4.77 -28.15
C LEU A 57 -5.24 4.73 -26.63
N ALA A 58 -6.16 4.07 -25.92
CA ALA A 58 -6.09 3.94 -24.47
C ALA A 58 -4.77 3.29 -24.03
N LYS A 59 -4.28 2.27 -24.77
CA LYS A 59 -2.98 1.63 -24.51
C LYS A 59 -1.80 2.57 -24.77
N ALA A 60 -1.83 3.35 -25.84
CA ALA A 60 -0.80 4.34 -26.17
C ALA A 60 -0.74 5.48 -25.13
N LEU A 61 -1.89 5.88 -24.58
CA LEU A 61 -1.99 6.85 -23.50
C LEU A 61 -1.60 6.27 -22.13
N ASN A 62 -1.55 4.94 -21.99
CA ASN A 62 -1.32 4.25 -20.71
C ASN A 62 0.15 4.07 -20.31
N THR A 63 1.09 4.75 -20.97
CA THR A 63 2.54 4.53 -20.84
C THR A 63 3.09 4.81 -19.44
N GLU A 64 2.42 5.64 -18.63
CA GLU A 64 2.82 5.89 -17.24
C GLU A 64 2.17 4.93 -16.22
N LYS A 65 0.96 4.43 -16.49
CA LYS A 65 0.21 3.53 -15.58
C LYS A 65 0.70 2.08 -15.61
N GLU A 66 1.49 1.66 -16.61
CA GLU A 66 2.15 0.34 -16.57
C GLU A 66 3.16 0.23 -15.41
N LYS A 67 3.78 1.35 -15.00
CA LYS A 67 4.69 1.38 -13.84
C LYS A 67 3.95 1.18 -12.51
N SER A 68 2.69 1.58 -12.40
CA SER A 68 1.86 1.32 -11.21
C SER A 68 1.21 -0.07 -11.21
N LYS A 69 0.99 -0.70 -12.38
CA LYS A 69 0.50 -2.10 -12.46
C LYS A 69 1.48 -3.16 -11.93
N ALA A 70 2.77 -2.83 -11.82
CA ALA A 70 3.77 -3.72 -11.22
C ALA A 70 3.75 -3.70 -9.68
N PHE A 71 3.18 -2.66 -9.07
CA PHE A 71 3.11 -2.53 -7.62
C PHE A 71 2.13 -3.56 -7.04
N LEU A 72 2.56 -4.30 -6.00
CA LEU A 72 1.76 -5.35 -5.35
C LEU A 72 1.34 -6.49 -6.29
N LYS A 73 2.06 -6.67 -7.41
CA LYS A 73 1.99 -7.91 -8.17
C LYS A 73 2.75 -8.98 -7.39
N SER A 74 2.12 -10.12 -7.12
CA SER A 74 2.82 -11.24 -6.47
C SER A 74 3.90 -11.82 -7.39
N ASN A 75 4.99 -12.28 -6.79
CA ASN A 75 6.04 -13.03 -7.49
C ASN A 75 5.66 -14.49 -7.78
N GLY A 76 4.50 -14.96 -7.30
CA GLY A 76 4.05 -16.34 -7.47
C GLY A 76 2.68 -16.59 -6.87
N ILE A 77 2.55 -17.69 -6.11
CA ILE A 77 1.34 -17.96 -5.33
C ILE A 77 1.33 -17.01 -4.12
N LEU A 78 0.20 -16.33 -3.91
CA LEU A 78 0.06 -15.42 -2.78
C LEU A 78 0.27 -16.13 -1.44
N PRO A 79 1.03 -15.51 -0.51
CA PRO A 79 1.18 -16.06 0.83
C PRO A 79 -0.16 -16.21 1.53
N THR A 80 -0.35 -17.33 2.23
CA THR A 80 -1.61 -17.66 2.93
C THR A 80 -1.95 -16.72 4.09
N ASN A 81 -1.04 -15.81 4.45
CA ASN A 81 -1.26 -14.80 5.46
C ASN A 81 -1.75 -13.45 4.90
N VAL A 82 -1.79 -13.29 3.57
CA VAL A 82 -2.43 -12.16 2.91
C VAL A 82 -3.95 -12.30 3.00
N LEU A 83 -4.61 -11.24 3.42
CA LEU A 83 -6.05 -11.18 3.66
C LEU A 83 -6.77 -10.39 2.57
N HIS A 84 -6.18 -9.28 2.12
CA HIS A 84 -6.75 -8.42 1.09
C HIS A 84 -5.64 -7.64 0.37
N ILE A 85 -5.83 -7.38 -0.92
CA ILE A 85 -4.98 -6.52 -1.74
C ILE A 85 -5.89 -5.56 -2.51
N ASN A 86 -5.69 -4.26 -2.35
CA ASN A 86 -6.28 -3.23 -3.20
C ASN A 86 -5.20 -2.74 -4.19
N PRO A 87 -5.29 -3.07 -5.50
CA PRO A 87 -4.25 -2.74 -6.48
C PRO A 87 -4.40 -1.33 -7.09
N SER A 88 -5.09 -0.40 -6.42
CA SER A 88 -5.21 0.99 -6.88
C SER A 88 -3.86 1.74 -6.84
N GLU A 89 -3.84 2.97 -7.35
CA GLU A 89 -2.64 3.83 -7.38
C GLU A 89 -1.98 4.00 -5.98
N ASN A 90 -2.80 4.06 -4.94
CA ASN A 90 -2.39 4.03 -3.53
C ASN A 90 -2.65 2.64 -2.91
N GLY A 91 -2.22 1.60 -3.62
CA GLY A 91 -2.59 0.23 -3.29
C GLY A 91 -2.26 -0.15 -1.86
N THR A 92 -3.16 -0.92 -1.24
CA THR A 92 -3.04 -1.36 0.15
C THR A 92 -3.01 -2.87 0.26
N VAL A 93 -2.30 -3.36 1.26
CA VAL A 93 -2.27 -4.79 1.62
C VAL A 93 -2.71 -4.94 3.06
N LEU A 94 -3.64 -5.87 3.29
CA LEU A 94 -3.99 -6.36 4.62
C LEU A 94 -3.39 -7.76 4.77
N TRP A 95 -2.59 -7.99 5.81
CA TRP A 95 -2.05 -9.31 6.13
C TRP A 95 -1.98 -9.52 7.63
N TYR A 96 -1.78 -10.77 8.06
CA TYR A 96 -1.52 -11.08 9.46
C TYR A 96 -0.19 -11.79 9.65
N THR A 97 0.32 -11.75 10.87
CA THR A 97 1.44 -12.58 11.32
C THR A 97 1.03 -13.33 12.57
N LYS A 98 1.52 -14.56 12.68
CA LYS A 98 1.42 -15.33 13.91
C LYS A 98 2.28 -14.72 15.02
N ALA A 99 1.98 -15.08 16.26
CA ALA A 99 2.84 -14.79 17.41
C ALA A 99 4.24 -15.34 17.14
N ARG A 100 5.27 -14.55 17.43
CA ARG A 100 6.66 -14.89 17.08
C ARG A 100 7.67 -14.18 17.96
N LYS A 101 8.88 -14.74 18.03
CA LYS A 101 10.05 -14.05 18.60
C LYS A 101 10.53 -12.99 17.63
N THR A 102 10.70 -11.76 18.11
CA THR A 102 11.18 -10.63 17.30
C THR A 102 12.21 -9.83 18.09
N LYS A 103 13.27 -9.39 17.40
CA LYS A 103 14.21 -8.40 17.97
C LYS A 103 13.51 -7.06 18.04
N MET A 104 13.65 -6.37 19.16
CA MET A 104 13.03 -5.08 19.42
C MET A 104 14.08 -4.11 19.94
N TYR A 105 13.95 -2.86 19.50
CA TYR A 105 14.85 -1.77 19.85
C TYR A 105 14.05 -0.68 20.53
N PHE A 106 14.58 -0.16 21.63
CA PHE A 106 13.97 0.87 22.46
C PHE A 106 14.97 2.00 22.66
N THR A 107 14.48 3.22 22.75
CA THR A 107 15.32 4.35 23.15
C THR A 107 15.67 4.26 24.63
N GLU A 108 16.81 4.84 25.00
CA GLU A 108 17.29 4.85 26.39
C GLU A 108 16.28 5.46 27.37
N SER A 109 15.48 6.44 26.90
CA SER A 109 14.42 7.11 27.67
C SER A 109 13.33 6.18 28.21
N LEU A 110 13.11 5.02 27.58
CA LEU A 110 12.14 4.03 28.08
C LEU A 110 12.74 3.12 29.16
N GLU A 111 14.06 3.13 29.31
CA GLU A 111 14.85 2.25 30.17
C GLU A 111 14.62 0.74 29.91
N ILE A 112 14.07 0.38 28.74
CA ILE A 112 13.85 -1.01 28.34
C ILE A 112 15.10 -1.49 27.60
N PRO A 113 15.71 -2.63 27.97
CA PRO A 113 16.85 -3.14 27.23
C PRO A 113 16.42 -3.59 25.82
N ASN A 114 17.28 -3.37 24.82
CA ASN A 114 17.12 -3.99 23.51
C ASN A 114 17.23 -5.52 23.65
N GLY A 115 16.41 -6.26 22.90
CA GLY A 115 16.42 -7.71 23.05
C GLY A 115 15.43 -8.43 22.16
N THR A 116 15.24 -9.72 22.42
CA THR A 116 14.28 -10.55 21.70
C THR A 116 13.13 -10.88 22.62
N ALA A 117 11.90 -10.58 22.19
CA ALA A 117 10.68 -10.89 22.94
C ALA A 117 9.66 -11.62 22.05
N GLN A 118 8.75 -12.36 22.68
CA GLN A 118 7.57 -12.91 22.00
C GLN A 118 6.54 -11.79 21.82
N VAL A 119 6.19 -11.50 20.56
CA VAL A 119 5.10 -10.56 20.23
C VAL A 119 3.80 -11.33 19.97
N PRO A 120 2.62 -10.74 20.18
CA PRO A 120 1.36 -11.42 19.88
C PRO A 120 1.19 -11.63 18.38
N ALA A 121 0.12 -12.34 17.99
CA ALA A 121 -0.32 -12.32 16.61
C ALA A 121 -0.74 -10.89 16.24
N MET A 122 -0.41 -10.47 15.02
CA MET A 122 -0.58 -9.08 14.57
C MET A 122 -1.37 -9.03 13.28
N LEU A 123 -2.16 -7.99 13.13
CA LEU A 123 -2.79 -7.58 11.89
C LEU A 123 -2.10 -6.32 11.38
N TRP A 124 -1.87 -6.28 10.08
CA TRP A 124 -1.13 -5.23 9.40
C TRP A 124 -1.94 -4.73 8.22
N TYR A 125 -2.12 -3.42 8.13
CA TYR A 125 -2.74 -2.76 6.99
C TYR A 125 -1.82 -1.63 6.53
N ALA A 126 -1.35 -1.67 5.30
CA ALA A 126 -0.38 -0.69 4.84
C ALA A 126 -0.60 -0.24 3.40
N SER A 127 -0.30 1.02 3.14
CA SER A 127 -0.03 1.60 1.83
C SER A 127 1.48 1.80 1.64
N LYS A 128 1.93 2.53 0.61
CA LYS A 128 3.35 2.95 0.54
C LYS A 128 3.71 3.97 1.61
N GLN A 129 2.76 4.78 2.06
CA GLN A 129 3.00 5.94 2.92
C GLN A 129 2.57 5.73 4.37
N SER A 130 1.73 4.72 4.63
CA SER A 130 1.14 4.51 5.95
C SER A 130 1.15 3.05 6.34
N LEU A 131 1.33 2.83 7.65
CA LEU A 131 1.17 1.54 8.30
C LEU A 131 0.21 1.68 9.48
N VAL A 132 -0.74 0.75 9.54
CA VAL A 132 -1.69 0.58 10.64
C VAL A 132 -1.53 -0.84 11.17
N VAL A 133 -1.43 -0.98 12.49
CA VAL A 133 -1.22 -2.26 13.16
C VAL A 133 -2.20 -2.48 14.31
N PHE A 134 -2.61 -3.73 14.48
CA PHE A 134 -3.42 -4.18 15.61
C PHE A 134 -2.92 -5.52 16.13
N ALA A 135 -3.19 -5.82 17.40
CA ALA A 135 -2.98 -7.15 17.95
C ALA A 135 -4.21 -8.04 17.73
N LEU A 136 -3.95 -9.35 17.67
CA LEU A 136 -4.94 -10.41 17.59
C LEU A 136 -4.83 -11.31 18.83
N ASP A 137 -5.96 -11.73 19.39
CA ASP A 137 -6.01 -12.63 20.54
C ASP A 137 -5.71 -14.11 20.16
N LYS A 138 -5.85 -14.46 18.88
CA LYS A 138 -5.72 -15.82 18.38
C LYS A 138 -4.66 -15.94 17.31
N ASP A 139 -3.88 -17.01 17.40
CA ASP A 139 -2.77 -17.30 16.49
C ASP A 139 -3.23 -18.06 15.23
N ARG A 140 -4.29 -17.55 14.59
CA ARG A 140 -4.94 -18.16 13.42
C ARG A 140 -5.38 -17.10 12.44
N ARG A 141 -5.64 -17.50 11.19
CA ARG A 141 -6.15 -16.60 10.14
C ARG A 141 -7.43 -15.91 10.64
N PRO A 142 -7.46 -14.57 10.72
CA PRO A 142 -8.63 -13.86 11.16
C PRO A 142 -9.70 -13.80 10.06
N THR A 143 -10.91 -13.41 10.44
CA THR A 143 -12.05 -13.21 9.55
C THR A 143 -12.49 -11.75 9.63
N GLU A 144 -13.37 -11.31 8.72
CA GLU A 144 -13.93 -9.95 8.74
C GLU A 144 -14.52 -9.54 10.09
N LYS A 145 -15.12 -10.50 10.83
CA LYS A 145 -15.75 -10.28 12.14
C LYS A 145 -14.77 -10.32 13.31
N THR A 146 -13.48 -10.57 13.06
CA THR A 146 -12.47 -10.65 14.13
C THR A 146 -12.31 -9.27 14.78
N VAL A 147 -12.54 -9.23 16.09
CA VAL A 147 -12.31 -8.04 16.94
C VAL A 147 -10.82 -7.76 17.05
N LEU A 148 -10.47 -6.48 16.95
CA LEU A 148 -9.08 -6.03 17.02
C LEU A 148 -8.73 -5.54 18.42
N PHE A 149 -7.45 -5.66 18.77
CA PHE A 149 -6.89 -5.14 20.02
C PHE A 149 -5.84 -4.09 19.68
N HIS A 150 -5.65 -3.12 20.58
CA HIS A 150 -4.57 -2.14 20.40
C HIS A 150 -3.23 -2.87 20.31
N ALA A 151 -2.40 -2.44 19.35
CA ALA A 151 -1.06 -3.00 19.20
C ALA A 151 -0.24 -2.62 20.44
N PRO A 152 0.36 -3.58 21.17
CA PRO A 152 0.97 -3.34 22.48
C PRO A 152 2.36 -2.67 22.38
N PHE A 153 2.55 -1.73 21.46
CA PHE A 153 3.84 -1.12 21.18
C PHE A 153 3.81 0.38 21.39
N PHE A 154 4.99 0.95 21.62
CA PHE A 154 5.22 2.39 21.54
C PHE A 154 5.15 2.85 20.08
N ASN A 155 5.08 4.17 19.86
CA ASN A 155 5.00 4.79 18.54
C ASN A 155 3.76 4.35 17.74
N VAL A 156 2.70 3.91 18.40
CA VAL A 156 1.42 3.55 17.76
C VAL A 156 0.31 4.41 18.36
N TYR A 157 -0.46 5.07 17.50
CA TYR A 157 -1.65 5.85 17.86
C TYR A 157 -2.79 4.91 18.28
N GLU A 158 -3.76 5.45 19.03
CA GLU A 158 -4.93 4.67 19.50
C GLU A 158 -5.70 3.98 18.37
N ASP A 159 -5.77 4.62 17.20
CA ASP A 159 -6.46 4.11 16.02
C ASP A 159 -5.65 3.09 15.21
N GLY A 160 -4.43 2.76 15.67
CA GLY A 160 -3.53 1.77 15.09
C GLY A 160 -2.49 2.34 14.12
N HIS A 161 -2.55 3.62 13.75
CA HIS A 161 -1.52 4.21 12.89
C HIS A 161 -0.16 4.17 13.57
N VAL A 162 0.89 3.90 12.81
CA VAL A 162 2.26 3.93 13.30
C VAL A 162 2.83 5.33 13.11
N CYS A 163 3.38 5.91 14.18
CA CYS A 163 4.16 7.13 14.13
C CYS A 163 5.52 6.82 13.48
N MET A 164 5.66 7.21 12.21
CA MET A 164 6.86 6.96 11.43
C MET A 164 8.00 7.93 11.75
N GLY A 165 7.75 8.99 12.52
CA GLY A 165 8.73 10.05 12.77
C GLY A 165 9.33 10.58 11.47
N ASN A 166 10.67 10.65 11.42
CA ASN A 166 11.43 11.04 10.22
C ASN A 166 11.94 9.84 9.39
N VAL A 167 11.37 8.65 9.57
CA VAL A 167 11.79 7.46 8.81
C VAL A 167 11.35 7.60 7.36
N ASP A 168 12.30 7.67 6.44
CA ASP A 168 12.05 7.62 5.01
C ASP A 168 11.74 6.18 4.57
N VAL A 169 10.44 5.90 4.40
CA VAL A 169 9.95 4.59 3.96
C VAL A 169 10.14 4.49 2.45
N ASN A 170 11.27 3.93 2.03
CA ASN A 170 11.57 3.78 0.61
C ASN A 170 11.04 2.44 0.09
N ILE A 171 9.72 2.36 -0.10
CA ILE A 171 9.08 1.23 -0.78
C ILE A 171 9.07 1.49 -2.28
N LYS A 172 9.79 0.64 -3.03
CA LYS A 172 9.87 0.73 -4.49
C LYS A 172 8.49 0.65 -5.12
N ASN A 173 8.27 1.44 -6.16
CA ASN A 173 7.04 1.39 -6.96
C ASN A 173 6.80 0.03 -7.63
N SER A 174 7.83 -0.79 -7.79
CA SER A 174 7.76 -2.14 -8.35
C SER A 174 7.77 -3.26 -7.30
N ALA A 175 7.58 -2.95 -6.00
CA ALA A 175 7.65 -3.96 -4.95
C ALA A 175 6.53 -4.99 -5.11
N SER A 176 6.90 -6.27 -5.03
CA SER A 176 5.96 -7.38 -4.94
C SER A 176 5.20 -7.35 -3.60
N VAL A 177 4.08 -8.09 -3.49
CA VAL A 177 3.34 -8.22 -2.21
C VAL A 177 4.24 -8.76 -1.11
N GLU A 178 5.06 -9.76 -1.43
CA GLU A 178 5.96 -10.42 -0.49
C GLU A 178 7.06 -9.47 0.01
N GLU A 179 7.67 -8.72 -0.91
CA GLU A 179 8.68 -7.71 -0.58
C GLU A 179 8.07 -6.58 0.23
N PHE A 180 6.89 -6.07 -0.17
CA PHE A 180 6.15 -5.03 0.53
C PHE A 180 5.87 -5.40 1.99
N ILE A 181 5.35 -6.62 2.21
CA ILE A 181 5.07 -7.16 3.55
C ILE A 181 6.35 -7.26 4.38
N LYS A 182 7.43 -7.79 3.80
CA LYS A 182 8.70 -7.97 4.49
C LYS A 182 9.29 -6.63 4.91
N VAL A 183 9.31 -5.66 3.99
CA VAL A 183 9.85 -4.32 4.22
C VAL A 183 9.09 -3.61 5.33
N TRP A 184 7.76 -3.62 5.31
CA TRP A 184 6.94 -3.01 6.37
C TRP A 184 7.17 -3.64 7.74
N GLN A 185 7.19 -4.97 7.82
CA GLN A 185 7.46 -5.65 9.09
C GLN A 185 8.87 -5.34 9.60
N SER A 186 9.86 -5.29 8.70
CA SER A 186 11.22 -4.90 9.05
C SER A 186 11.25 -3.47 9.58
N TYR A 187 10.72 -2.49 8.85
CA TYR A 187 10.69 -1.09 9.29
C TYR A 187 10.06 -0.92 10.67
N PHE A 188 8.94 -1.60 10.93
CA PHE A 188 8.30 -1.53 12.24
C PHE A 188 9.20 -2.04 13.37
N PHE A 189 9.76 -3.24 13.23
CA PHE A 189 10.50 -3.88 14.34
C PHE A 189 11.96 -3.45 14.48
N ILE A 190 12.60 -2.95 13.41
CA ILE A 190 13.96 -2.39 13.49
C ILE A 190 13.95 -0.91 13.89
N SER A 191 12.78 -0.27 13.90
CA SER A 191 12.65 1.08 14.44
C SER A 191 12.87 1.09 15.95
N TYR A 192 13.36 2.22 16.46
CA TYR A 192 13.47 2.43 17.90
C TYR A 192 12.12 2.88 18.45
N PHE A 193 11.49 2.01 19.23
CA PHE A 193 10.33 2.34 20.06
C PHE A 193 10.73 3.40 21.09
N SER A 194 10.00 4.51 21.17
CA SER A 194 10.47 5.66 21.95
C SER A 194 9.45 6.26 22.91
N HIS A 195 8.17 6.32 22.56
CA HIS A 195 7.17 6.94 23.41
C HIS A 195 5.76 6.38 23.19
N LEU A 196 4.91 6.50 24.20
CA LEU A 196 3.47 6.32 24.02
C LEU A 196 2.91 7.59 23.38
N VAL A 197 2.24 7.43 22.25
CA VAL A 197 1.74 8.57 21.48
C VAL A 197 0.46 9.09 22.14
N ASN A 198 0.36 10.40 22.37
CA ASN A 198 -0.78 11.05 23.02
C ASN A 198 -1.20 10.40 24.37
N GLU A 199 -0.22 9.91 25.14
CA GLU A 199 -0.45 9.19 26.42
C GLU A 199 -1.33 7.93 26.30
N HIS A 200 -1.58 7.45 25.08
CA HIS A 200 -2.34 6.23 24.86
C HIS A 200 -1.58 5.01 25.38
N ASN A 201 -2.16 4.32 26.37
CA ASN A 201 -1.62 3.05 26.86
C ASN A 201 -2.36 1.87 26.20
N PRO A 202 -1.69 1.10 25.30
CA PRO A 202 -2.35 0.07 24.49
C PRO A 202 -2.66 -1.23 25.24
N ILE A 203 -2.23 -1.34 26.50
CA ILE A 203 -2.44 -2.55 27.32
C ILE A 203 -3.10 -2.23 28.66
N LYS A 204 -3.64 -3.25 29.31
CA LYS A 204 -4.00 -3.22 30.73
C LYS A 204 -2.72 -3.38 31.55
N GLY A 205 -2.42 -2.41 32.41
CA GLY A 205 -1.16 -2.37 33.17
C GLY A 205 -0.12 -1.43 32.57
N ASN A 206 1.16 -1.66 32.87
CA ASN A 206 2.26 -0.79 32.47
C ASN A 206 3.03 -1.37 31.27
N CYS A 207 3.06 -0.65 30.15
CA CYS A 207 3.70 -1.09 28.90
C CYS A 207 5.22 -1.29 29.04
N VAL A 208 5.89 -0.40 29.77
CA VAL A 208 7.34 -0.49 30.03
C VAL A 208 7.66 -1.75 30.84
N SER A 209 6.93 -1.99 31.92
CA SER A 209 7.10 -3.19 32.75
C SER A 209 6.87 -4.48 31.96
N LEU A 210 5.84 -4.52 31.11
CA LEU A 210 5.55 -5.67 30.25
C LEU A 210 6.74 -6.00 29.36
N TRP A 211 7.28 -5.01 28.63
CA TRP A 211 8.38 -5.28 27.70
C TRP A 211 9.70 -5.59 28.39
N LYS A 212 10.02 -4.96 29.53
CA LYS A 212 11.18 -5.33 30.36
C LYS A 212 11.15 -6.81 30.74
N ASP A 213 10.01 -7.27 31.22
CA ASP A 213 9.79 -8.65 31.66
C ASP A 213 9.77 -9.66 30.50
N LEU A 214 9.13 -9.34 29.37
CA LEU A 214 9.14 -10.20 28.19
C LEU A 214 10.54 -10.38 27.59
N ILE A 215 11.37 -9.32 27.62
CA ILE A 215 12.74 -9.37 27.12
C ILE A 215 13.65 -10.17 28.07
N SER A 216 13.51 -9.98 29.38
CA SER A 216 14.35 -10.67 30.36
C SER A 216 14.03 -12.16 30.48
N THR A 217 12.74 -12.53 30.39
CA THR A 217 12.29 -13.92 30.58
C THR A 217 12.13 -14.69 29.28
N GLY A 218 11.91 -14.02 28.15
CA GLY A 218 11.61 -14.66 26.86
C GLY A 218 10.29 -15.44 26.85
N LYS A 219 9.41 -15.24 27.85
CA LYS A 219 8.13 -15.93 27.97
C LYS A 219 7.14 -15.51 26.87
N ALA A 220 6.05 -16.27 26.74
CA ALA A 220 4.98 -15.94 25.80
C ALA A 220 4.29 -14.61 26.16
N PHE A 221 3.84 -13.88 25.14
CA PHE A 221 3.07 -12.65 25.33
C PHE A 221 1.76 -12.94 26.09
N PRO A 222 1.48 -12.28 27.23
CA PRO A 222 0.26 -12.50 28.00
C PRO A 222 -0.94 -11.85 27.30
N LYS A 223 -1.93 -12.64 26.88
CA LYS A 223 -3.05 -12.15 26.05
C LYS A 223 -4.10 -11.36 26.83
N ASP A 224 -4.19 -11.58 28.13
CA ASP A 224 -5.13 -10.93 29.05
C ASP A 224 -4.87 -9.43 29.20
N VAL A 225 -3.63 -8.98 28.96
CA VAL A 225 -3.24 -7.56 28.98
C VAL A 225 -3.76 -6.80 27.76
N LEU A 226 -4.17 -7.47 26.68
CA LEU A 226 -4.65 -6.80 25.48
C LEU A 226 -5.94 -5.99 25.77
N LYS A 227 -5.96 -4.73 25.32
CA LYS A 227 -7.15 -3.88 25.32
C LYS A 227 -7.87 -3.99 23.99
N LYS A 228 -9.18 -4.28 24.05
CA LYS A 228 -10.04 -4.35 22.86
C LYS A 228 -10.21 -2.95 22.29
N THR A 229 -10.22 -2.85 20.97
CA THR A 229 -10.72 -1.66 20.26
C THR A 229 -12.21 -1.81 20.00
N ASN A 230 -12.83 -0.78 19.42
CA ASN A 230 -14.19 -0.84 18.86
C ASN A 230 -14.19 -1.29 17.39
N LYS A 231 -13.06 -1.77 16.85
CA LYS A 231 -12.87 -2.12 15.43
C LYS A 231 -12.88 -3.63 15.20
N THR A 232 -13.27 -3.99 13.97
CA THR A 232 -13.10 -5.32 13.38
C THR A 232 -12.31 -5.20 12.07
N ILE A 233 -11.91 -6.32 11.47
CA ILE A 233 -11.28 -6.29 10.15
C ILE A 233 -12.18 -5.61 9.11
N LYS A 234 -13.50 -5.85 9.17
CA LYS A 234 -14.45 -5.21 8.25
C LYS A 234 -14.46 -3.69 8.34
N THR A 235 -14.18 -3.11 9.51
CA THR A 235 -14.21 -1.65 9.71
C THR A 235 -12.94 -0.93 9.29
N ILE A 236 -11.88 -1.67 8.92
CA ILE A 236 -10.60 -1.11 8.46
C ILE A 236 -10.34 -1.35 6.96
N LEU A 237 -11.15 -2.19 6.32
CA LEU A 237 -11.22 -2.35 4.87
C LEU A 237 -12.16 -1.31 4.28
#